data_AF-A0A4D4LTP6-F1
#
_entry.id   AF-A0A4D4LTP6-F1
#
_cell.length_a   1.000
_cell.length_b   1.000
_cell.length_c   1.000
_cell.angle_alpha   90.00
_cell.angle_beta   90.00
_cell.angle_gamma   90.00
#
_symmetry.space_group_name_H-M   'P 1'
#
loop_
_entity.id
_entity.type
_entity.pdbx_description
1 polymer ?
#
loop_
_entity_poly.entity_id
_entity_poly.type
_entity_poly.pdbx_seq_one_letter_code
_entity_poly.pdbx_strand_id
1 'polypeptide(L)'
;MAHNGSLIPVKGKDLMVQAWYQGGVSVWDFTDSAHPEEIAYFERGPLSTGTLSVGGSWSAYYYNGYIYSNDIAKGFDVLKITDRRTDPAKRVRLRELNVQTQPDYFD
;
A
#
# COMPACT_ATOMS: atom_id res chain seq x y z
N MET A 1 9.39 4.38 -9.60
CA MET A 1 8.54 3.65 -10.56
C MET A 1 7.34 3.15 -9.78
N ALA A 2 6.11 3.37 -10.25
CA ALA A 2 4.93 2.74 -9.66
C ALA A 2 5.01 1.24 -9.93
N HIS A 3 4.71 0.42 -8.92
CA HIS A 3 4.63 -1.03 -9.09
C HIS A 3 3.31 -1.56 -8.54
N ASN A 4 3.31 -2.61 -7.72
CA ASN A 4 2.08 -3.28 -7.35
C ASN A 4 1.45 -2.67 -6.09
N GLY A 5 0.15 -2.42 -6.16
CA GLY A 5 -0.67 -1.86 -5.09
C GLY A 5 -1.98 -2.62 -4.91
N SER A 6 -2.78 -2.22 -3.92
CA SER A 6 -4.16 -2.70 -3.76
C SER A 6 -5.06 -1.63 -3.17
N LEU A 7 -6.37 -1.81 -3.32
CA LEU A 7 -7.33 -0.99 -2.60
C LEU A 7 -7.32 -1.30 -1.09
N ILE A 8 -7.71 -0.31 -0.30
CA ILE A 8 -8.06 -0.46 1.11
C ILE A 8 -9.60 -0.41 1.18
N PRO A 9 -10.28 -1.47 1.62
CA PRO A 9 -11.73 -1.61 1.45
C PRO A 9 -12.51 -0.73 2.44
N VAL A 10 -12.72 0.53 2.08
CA VAL A 10 -13.56 1.48 2.81
C VAL A 10 -14.75 1.84 1.95
N LYS A 11 -15.96 1.50 2.40
CA LYS A 11 -17.18 1.75 1.64
C LYS A 11 -17.34 3.24 1.33
N GLY A 12 -17.54 3.57 0.05
CA GLY A 12 -17.70 4.94 -0.43
C GLY A 12 -16.42 5.77 -0.46
N LYS A 13 -15.25 5.12 -0.41
CA LYS A 13 -13.94 5.74 -0.49
C LYS A 13 -13.06 4.97 -1.47
N ASP A 14 -12.23 5.71 -2.18
CA ASP A 14 -11.21 5.14 -3.04
C ASP A 14 -9.85 5.36 -2.37
N LEU A 15 -9.46 4.41 -1.54
CA LEU A 15 -8.19 4.39 -0.85
C LEU A 15 -7.31 3.29 -1.43
N MET A 16 -6.01 3.57 -1.63
CA MET A 16 -5.06 2.55 -2.10
C MET A 16 -3.76 2.59 -1.32
N VAL A 17 -3.10 1.44 -1.26
CA VAL A 17 -1.69 1.34 -0.95
C VAL A 17 -0.92 1.07 -2.24
N GLN A 18 0.23 1.72 -2.41
CA GLN A 18 1.03 1.68 -3.63
C GLN A 18 2.51 1.54 -3.31
N ALA A 19 3.21 0.61 -3.96
CA ALA A 19 4.65 0.49 -3.91
C ALA A 19 5.35 1.32 -5.01
N TRP A 20 6.52 1.87 -4.68
CA TRP A 20 7.27 2.85 -5.47
C TRP A 20 8.77 2.55 -5.62
N TYR A 21 9.23 1.30 -5.68
CA TYR A 21 10.68 0.98 -5.65
C TYR A 21 11.37 1.77 -4.52
N GLN A 22 12.46 2.50 -4.79
CA GLN A 22 13.19 3.29 -3.80
C GLN A 22 12.38 4.46 -3.21
N GLY A 23 11.20 4.78 -3.74
CA GLY A 23 10.23 5.70 -3.13
C GLY A 23 9.41 5.06 -1.99
N GLY A 24 9.54 3.75 -1.75
CA GLY A 24 8.89 3.06 -0.64
C GLY A 24 7.42 2.74 -0.91
N VAL A 25 6.58 2.96 0.09
CA VAL A 25 5.14 2.68 0.07
C VAL A 25 4.38 3.97 0.38
N SER A 26 3.36 4.27 -0.41
CA SER A 26 2.42 5.36 -0.16
C SER A 26 1.01 4.81 0.08
N VAL A 27 0.23 5.53 0.88
CA VAL A 27 -1.21 5.34 1.02
C VAL A 27 -1.90 6.59 0.50
N TRP A 28 -2.81 6.43 -0.44
CA TRP A 28 -3.51 7.52 -1.11
C TRP A 28 -5.01 7.49 -0.79
N ASP A 29 -5.61 8.67 -0.60
CA ASP A 29 -7.05 8.91 -0.78
C ASP A 29 -7.24 9.60 -2.13
N PHE A 30 -7.86 8.89 -3.08
CA PHE A 30 -8.18 9.40 -4.41
C PHE A 30 -9.69 9.36 -4.68
N THR A 31 -10.49 9.37 -3.61
CA THR A 31 -11.96 9.45 -3.68
C THR A 31 -12.40 10.67 -4.50
N ASP A 32 -11.71 11.80 -4.35
CA ASP A 32 -11.75 12.88 -5.34
C ASP A 32 -10.51 12.75 -6.24
N SER A 33 -10.69 12.13 -7.40
CA SER A 33 -9.58 11.89 -8.33
C SER A 33 -9.03 13.18 -8.95
N ALA A 34 -9.73 14.33 -8.84
CA ALA A 34 -9.19 15.62 -9.25
C ALA A 34 -8.22 16.21 -8.21
N HIS A 35 -8.31 15.76 -6.95
CA HIS A 35 -7.50 16.24 -5.83
C HIS A 35 -7.02 15.08 -4.93
N PRO A 36 -6.18 14.16 -5.46
CA PRO A 36 -5.68 13.04 -4.65
C PRO A 36 -4.77 13.52 -3.53
N GLU A 37 -4.85 12.88 -2.36
CA GLU A 37 -4.06 13.18 -1.16
C GLU A 37 -3.24 11.96 -0.74
N GLU A 38 -1.94 12.13 -0.51
CA GLU A 38 -1.14 11.12 0.19
C GLU A 38 -1.39 11.24 1.70
N ILE A 39 -1.88 10.15 2.30
CA ILE A 39 -2.33 10.15 3.70
C ILE A 39 -1.35 9.45 4.63
N ALA A 40 -0.44 8.65 4.09
CA ALA A 40 0.68 8.04 4.82
C ALA A 40 1.76 7.57 3.83
N TYR A 41 3.00 7.47 4.31
CA TYR A 41 4.08 6.83 3.57
C TYR A 41 5.02 6.06 4.51
N PHE A 42 5.80 5.16 3.93
CA PHE A 42 6.88 4.44 4.60
C PHE A 42 8.01 4.16 3.62
N GLU A 43 9.24 4.44 4.03
CA GLU A 43 10.44 4.18 3.24
C GLU A 43 11.62 3.79 4.17
N ARG A 44 12.61 3.05 3.66
CA ARG A 44 13.72 2.47 4.45
C ARG A 44 15.08 3.17 4.25
N GLY A 45 15.08 4.33 3.62
CA GLY A 45 16.23 5.04 3.09
C GLY A 45 16.79 4.39 1.82
N PRO A 46 17.79 5.03 1.20
CA PRO A 46 18.48 4.48 0.02
C PRO A 46 19.21 3.17 0.35
N LEU A 47 19.53 2.39 -0.69
CA LEU A 47 20.42 1.23 -0.56
C LEU A 47 21.90 1.62 -0.48
N SER A 48 22.28 2.66 -1.22
CA SER A 48 23.61 3.23 -1.27
C SER A 48 23.50 4.72 -1.56
N THR A 49 24.42 5.50 -1.01
CA THR A 49 24.53 6.95 -1.27
C THR A 49 25.56 7.26 -2.36
N GLY A 50 26.35 6.27 -2.80
CA GLY A 50 27.46 6.46 -3.74
C GLY A 50 27.37 5.64 -5.02
N THR A 51 26.40 4.74 -5.15
CA THR A 51 26.25 3.88 -6.33
C THR A 51 24.77 3.63 -6.61
N LEU A 52 24.40 3.66 -7.89
CA LEU A 52 23.03 3.35 -8.31
C LEU A 52 22.81 1.83 -8.25
N SER A 53 21.82 1.40 -7.46
CA SER A 53 21.42 -0.01 -7.34
C SER A 53 19.90 -0.13 -7.46
N VAL A 54 19.41 -1.23 -8.01
CA VAL A 54 17.97 -1.54 -8.05
C VAL A 54 17.52 -1.98 -6.64
N GLY A 55 16.39 -1.46 -6.17
CA GLY A 55 15.92 -1.69 -4.81
C GLY A 55 14.58 -1.06 -4.49
N GLY A 56 14.14 -1.28 -3.25
CA GLY A 56 12.93 -0.68 -2.71
C GLY A 56 11.70 -1.56 -2.87
N SER A 57 10.54 -1.05 -2.48
CA SER A 57 9.29 -1.82 -2.43
C SER A 57 8.80 -2.20 -3.83
N TRP A 58 8.65 -3.51 -4.06
CA TRP A 58 8.10 -4.10 -5.29
C TRP A 58 6.58 -4.20 -5.23
N SER A 59 6.03 -4.60 -4.10
CA SER A 59 4.58 -4.61 -3.91
C SER A 59 4.19 -4.20 -2.51
N ALA A 60 3.00 -3.63 -2.38
CA ALA A 60 2.41 -3.29 -1.10
C ALA A 60 0.90 -3.55 -1.18
N TYR A 61 0.39 -4.40 -0.28
CA TYR A 61 -1.00 -4.85 -0.31
C TYR A 61 -1.65 -4.73 1.04
N TYR A 62 -2.87 -4.21 1.07
CA TYR A 62 -3.70 -4.23 2.26
C TYR A 62 -4.31 -5.60 2.45
N TYR A 63 -4.14 -6.17 3.64
CA TYR A 63 -4.81 -7.39 4.05
C TYR A 63 -5.15 -7.34 5.54
N ASN A 64 -6.45 -7.42 5.85
CA ASN A 64 -6.94 -7.64 7.21
C ASN A 64 -6.38 -6.68 8.28
N GLY A 65 -6.21 -5.39 7.93
CA GLY A 65 -5.78 -4.34 8.84
C GLY A 65 -4.29 -3.97 8.79
N TYR A 66 -3.52 -4.64 7.94
CA TYR A 66 -2.09 -4.37 7.75
C TYR A 66 -1.78 -4.17 6.27
N ILE A 67 -0.67 -3.48 6.00
CA ILE A 67 -0.02 -3.48 4.70
C ILE A 67 1.11 -4.49 4.76
N TYR A 68 1.18 -5.36 3.78
CA TYR A 68 2.28 -6.28 3.57
C TYR A 68 3.07 -5.80 2.35
N SER A 69 4.34 -5.49 2.55
CA SER A 69 5.22 -4.99 1.49
C SER A 69 6.44 -5.89 1.33
N ASN A 70 6.80 -6.21 0.10
CA ASN A 70 8.06 -6.89 -0.20
C ASN A 70 9.00 -5.94 -0.94
N ASP A 71 10.23 -5.86 -0.46
CA ASP A 71 11.32 -5.07 -1.02
C ASP A 71 12.23 -5.97 -1.86
N ILE A 72 12.74 -5.43 -2.97
CA ILE A 72 13.66 -6.13 -3.88
C ILE A 72 14.94 -6.59 -3.14
N ALA A 73 15.42 -5.81 -2.18
CA ALA A 73 16.71 -6.00 -1.51
C ALA A 73 16.62 -6.06 0.02
N LYS A 74 15.70 -5.32 0.65
CA LYS A 74 15.62 -5.16 2.13
C LYS A 74 14.65 -6.14 2.81
N GLY A 75 13.98 -7.03 2.06
CA GLY A 75 13.17 -8.11 2.62
C GLY A 75 11.67 -7.79 2.68
N PHE A 76 11.04 -8.00 3.84
CA PHE A 76 9.58 -7.97 4.00
C PHE A 76 9.14 -7.09 5.16
N ASP A 77 8.09 -6.31 4.93
CA ASP A 77 7.52 -5.35 5.86
C ASP A 77 6.05 -5.68 6.17
N VAL A 78 5.71 -5.59 7.45
CA VAL A 78 4.31 -5.63 7.93
C VAL A 78 4.02 -4.31 8.63
N LEU A 79 3.25 -3.46 7.97
CA LEU A 79 3.00 -2.09 8.39
C LEU A 79 1.58 -1.95 8.90
N LYS A 80 1.40 -1.21 9.99
CA LYS A 80 0.09 -0.85 10.53
C LYS A 80 -0.22 0.60 10.20
N ILE A 81 -1.33 0.83 9.50
CA ILE A 81 -1.82 2.20 9.24
C ILE A 81 -2.58 2.70 10.47
N THR A 82 -2.23 3.91 10.92
CA THR A 82 -2.94 4.60 12.00
C THR A 82 -3.55 5.89 11.45
N ASP A 83 -4.63 5.74 10.70
CA ASP A 83 -5.41 6.85 10.14
C ASP A 83 -6.90 6.49 10.19
N ARG A 84 -7.72 7.40 10.74
CA ARG A 84 -9.17 7.20 10.92
C ARG A 84 -9.90 6.94 9.61
N ARG A 85 -9.41 7.47 8.49
CA ARG A 85 -9.95 7.23 7.14
C ARG A 85 -9.92 5.74 6.79
N THR A 86 -8.94 5.00 7.31
CA THR A 86 -8.73 3.57 7.02
C THR A 86 -9.38 2.61 8.03
N ASP A 87 -9.82 3.11 9.19
CA ASP A 87 -10.38 2.28 10.26
C ASP A 87 -11.57 1.39 9.83
N PRO A 88 -12.50 1.85 8.97
CA PRO A 88 -13.59 1.01 8.47
C PRO A 88 -13.13 -0.29 7.81
N ALA A 89 -11.99 -0.28 7.12
CA ALA A 89 -11.47 -1.44 6.40
C ALA A 89 -11.12 -2.62 7.31
N LYS A 90 -10.84 -2.37 8.60
CA LYS A 90 -10.55 -3.42 9.58
C LYS A 90 -11.72 -4.37 9.82
N ARG A 91 -12.93 -3.97 9.43
CA ARG A 91 -14.16 -4.78 9.49
C ARG A 91 -14.32 -5.71 8.29
N VAL A 92 -13.65 -5.43 7.17
CA VAL A 92 -13.62 -6.32 6.01
C VAL A 92 -12.53 -7.35 6.24
N ARG A 93 -12.94 -8.61 6.39
CA ARG A 93 -12.04 -9.73 6.66
C ARG A 93 -12.09 -10.72 5.51
N LEU A 94 -11.00 -10.78 4.79
CA LEU A 94 -10.82 -11.72 3.69
C LEU A 94 -10.14 -12.98 4.21
N ARG A 95 -10.64 -14.14 3.79
CA ARG A 95 -9.98 -15.44 4.01
C ARG A 95 -8.82 -15.64 3.02
N GLU A 96 -8.98 -15.09 1.83
CA GLU A 96 -8.04 -15.13 0.73
C GLU A 96 -8.11 -13.80 -0.01
N LEU A 97 -6.97 -13.33 -0.54
CA LEU A 97 -6.89 -12.12 -1.34
C LEU A 97 -6.02 -12.38 -2.57
N ASN A 98 -6.62 -12.26 -3.75
CA ASN A 98 -5.87 -12.09 -5.00
C ASN A 98 -5.93 -10.62 -5.42
N VAL A 99 -4.81 -9.92 -5.22
CA VAL A 99 -4.66 -8.49 -5.52
C VAL A 99 -4.63 -8.17 -7.02
N GLN A 100 -4.38 -9.15 -7.90
CA GLN A 100 -4.43 -8.90 -9.34
C GLN A 100 -5.86 -8.80 -9.87
N THR A 101 -6.80 -9.51 -9.22
CA THR A 101 -8.20 -9.50 -9.63
C THR A 101 -9.05 -8.51 -8.84
N GLN A 102 -8.59 -8.04 -7.67
CA GLN A 102 -9.31 -7.18 -6.72
C GLN A 102 -10.73 -7.73 -6.44
N PRO A 103 -10.94 -8.54 -5.37
CA PRO A 103 -12.24 -9.13 -5.10
C PRO A 103 -13.30 -8.06 -4.78
N ASP A 104 -14.58 -8.42 -4.85
CA ASP A 104 -15.61 -7.61 -4.18
C ASP A 104 -15.36 -7.67 -2.66
N TYR A 105 -15.42 -6.50 -2.03
CA TYR A 105 -15.13 -6.32 -0.61
C TYR A 105 -16.38 -6.19 0.26
N PHE A 106 -17.56 -6.03 -0.34
CA PHE A 106 -18.79 -5.64 0.37
C PHE A 106 -20.02 -6.51 0.10
N ASP A 107 -19.86 -7.59 -0.66
CA ASP A 107 -20.86 -8.65 -0.80
C ASP A 107 -21.21 -9.33 0.54
#